data_AF-A0A933LEQ1-F1
#
_entry.id   AF-A0A933LEQ1-F1
#
_cell.length_a   1.000
_cell.length_b   1.000
_cell.length_c   1.000
_cell.angle_alpha   90.00
_cell.angle_beta   90.00
_cell.angle_gamma   90.00
#
_symmetry.space_group_name_H-M   'P 1'
#
loop_
_entity.id
_entity.type
_entity.pdbx_description
1 polymer ?
#
loop_
_entity_poly.entity_id
_entity_poly.type
_entity_poly.pdbx_seq_one_letter_code
_entity_poly.pdbx_strand_id
1 'polypeptide(L)'
;MSWATHDLEPYAIQHHLGRRVAIIPLLIGSYSPDVATKWFVYGTDIFGTKFGASDPSQFHRGWPGAGFTHSLMFGVLIALLILLLSRNPVWAFSFAIGQWSHALSDTGDTMGTMLFFPFTTQLYSIEAWAYTVEAGRFLDAAAYFSGLGFVWDGVWVVYGLMRWHVITRSYFQDTIVPADPLWGWAGRFLPETALLALYRTSFFYGITRWTAWLIWAHLLNDYAFDLSWGGPYWAPALSR
;
A
#
# COMPACT_ATOMS: atom_id res chain seq x y z
N MET A 1 -7.28 -4.75 0.97
CA MET A 1 -6.25 -4.52 -0.04
C MET A 1 -6.59 -3.21 -0.67
N SER A 2 -5.79 -2.19 -0.36
CA SER A 2 -5.91 -0.87 -0.96
C SER A 2 -4.84 -0.69 -2.03
N TRP A 3 -5.11 0.13 -3.05
CA TRP A 3 -4.14 0.37 -4.11
C TRP A 3 -3.52 1.75 -3.89
N ALA A 4 -4.07 2.80 -4.51
CA ALA A 4 -3.47 4.13 -4.52
C ALA A 4 -3.30 4.73 -3.12
N THR A 5 -4.09 4.28 -2.15
CA THR A 5 -3.91 4.58 -0.73
C THR A 5 -2.45 4.43 -0.31
N HIS A 6 -1.82 3.29 -0.59
CA HIS A 6 -0.46 2.97 -0.13
C HIS A 6 0.60 3.87 -0.76
N ASP A 7 0.29 4.53 -1.88
CA ASP A 7 1.17 5.54 -2.49
C ASP A 7 1.02 6.93 -1.86
N LEU A 8 -0.17 7.24 -1.35
CA LEU A 8 -0.59 8.60 -0.99
C LEU A 8 -0.65 8.83 0.52
N GLU A 9 -1.09 7.84 1.30
CA GLU A 9 -1.11 7.89 2.77
C GLU A 9 0.26 8.27 3.37
N PRO A 10 1.43 7.85 2.82
CA PRO A 10 2.72 8.21 3.40
C PRO A 10 2.99 9.72 3.33
N TYR A 11 2.47 10.42 2.32
CA TYR A 11 2.57 11.88 2.23
C TYR A 11 1.71 12.58 3.26
N ALA A 12 0.52 12.05 3.55
CA ALA A 12 -0.34 12.57 4.61
C ALA A 12 0.28 12.34 6.00
N ILE A 13 0.84 11.16 6.24
CA ILE A 13 1.56 10.84 7.49
C ILE A 13 2.78 11.75 7.65
N GLN A 14 3.59 11.91 6.60
CA GLN A 14 4.74 12.82 6.58
C GLN A 14 4.34 14.27 6.84
N HIS A 15 3.21 14.71 6.28
CA HIS A 15 2.64 16.03 6.54
C HIS A 15 2.34 16.25 8.02
N HIS A 16 1.66 15.29 8.66
CA HIS A 16 1.22 15.42 10.05
C HIS A 16 2.35 15.22 11.07
N LEU A 17 3.30 14.33 10.78
CA LEU A 17 4.40 14.03 11.70
C LEU A 17 5.66 14.87 11.43
N GLY A 18 5.71 15.58 10.31
CA GLY A 18 6.83 16.44 9.93
C GLY A 18 8.15 15.67 9.96
N ARG A 19 9.20 16.30 10.50
CA ARG A 19 10.55 15.72 10.55
C ARG A 19 10.73 14.53 11.52
N ARG A 20 9.65 14.07 12.17
CA ARG A 20 9.69 12.88 13.06
C ARG A 20 9.64 11.57 12.27
N VAL A 21 9.32 11.65 10.98
CA VAL A 21 9.29 10.53 10.05
C VAL A 21 10.01 10.91 8.75
N ALA A 22 10.41 9.89 8.01
CA ALA A 22 11.10 9.95 6.74
C ALA A 22 10.26 9.23 5.67
N ILE A 23 10.06 9.90 4.54
CA ILE A 23 9.11 9.45 3.52
C ILE A 23 9.51 8.13 2.86
N ILE A 24 10.80 7.87 2.64
CA ILE A 24 11.27 6.66 1.98
C ILE A 24 10.98 5.40 2.82
N PRO A 25 11.42 5.31 4.09
CA PRO A 25 11.05 4.17 4.93
C PRO A 25 9.54 4.08 5.19
N LEU A 26 8.80 5.21 5.23
CA LEU A 26 7.33 5.19 5.28
C LEU A 26 6.73 4.47 4.05
N LEU A 27 7.14 4.85 2.84
CA LEU A 27 6.69 4.23 1.60
C LEU A 27 7.07 2.73 1.55
N ILE A 28 8.30 2.39 1.91
CA ILE A 28 8.75 1.01 1.97
C ILE A 28 7.90 0.20 2.95
N GLY A 29 7.60 0.77 4.13
CA GLY A 29 6.69 0.16 5.10
C GLY A 29 5.31 -0.09 4.50
N SER A 30 4.70 0.94 3.91
CA SER A 30 3.37 0.89 3.30
C SER A 30 3.28 -0.07 2.11
N TYR A 31 4.39 -0.37 1.42
CA TYR A 31 4.42 -1.38 0.35
C TYR A 31 4.79 -2.78 0.80
N SER A 32 5.43 -2.92 1.97
CA SER A 32 6.14 -4.14 2.33
C SER A 32 5.30 -5.42 2.34
N PRO A 33 4.05 -5.45 2.85
CA PRO A 33 3.28 -6.71 2.89
C PRO A 33 2.91 -7.20 1.50
N ASP A 34 2.58 -6.26 0.60
CA ASP A 34 2.24 -6.52 -0.78
C ASP A 34 3.43 -6.90 -1.64
N VAL A 35 4.55 -6.18 -1.53
CA VAL A 35 5.77 -6.50 -2.29
C VAL A 35 6.28 -7.90 -1.93
N ALA A 36 6.12 -8.32 -0.68
CA ALA A 36 6.54 -9.65 -0.24
C ALA A 36 5.73 -10.79 -0.89
N THR A 37 4.47 -10.54 -1.27
CA THR A 37 3.51 -11.61 -1.54
C THR A 37 2.85 -11.52 -2.91
N LYS A 38 2.53 -10.32 -3.42
CA LYS A 38 1.66 -10.14 -4.60
C LYS A 38 2.21 -10.67 -5.91
N TRP A 39 3.52 -10.64 -6.10
CA TRP A 39 4.17 -11.21 -7.29
C TRP A 39 3.91 -12.72 -7.43
N PHE A 40 3.74 -13.42 -6.30
CA PHE A 40 3.42 -14.84 -6.26
C PHE A 40 1.91 -15.11 -6.25
N VAL A 41 1.14 -14.22 -5.62
CA VAL A 41 -0.33 -14.30 -5.53
C VAL A 41 -0.99 -14.10 -6.91
N TYR A 42 -0.59 -13.07 -7.65
CA TYR A 42 -1.10 -12.85 -9.02
C TYR A 42 -0.42 -13.72 -10.08
N GLY A 43 0.63 -14.42 -9.67
CA GLY A 43 1.48 -15.21 -10.53
C GLY A 43 2.43 -14.38 -11.39
N THR A 44 3.57 -14.96 -11.71
CA THR A 44 4.57 -14.41 -12.64
C THR A 44 4.88 -15.46 -13.69
N ASP A 45 4.92 -15.06 -14.96
CA ASP A 45 5.40 -15.92 -16.04
C ASP A 45 6.90 -15.70 -16.22
N ILE A 46 7.68 -16.77 -16.06
CA ILE A 46 9.12 -16.77 -16.28
C ILE A 46 9.41 -17.86 -17.33
N PHE A 47 9.82 -17.43 -18.52
CA PHE A 47 10.14 -18.29 -19.66
C PHE A 47 9.03 -19.28 -20.06
N GLY A 48 7.76 -18.84 -20.02
CA GLY A 48 6.60 -19.65 -20.37
C GLY A 48 6.13 -20.57 -19.24
N THR A 49 6.77 -20.51 -18.07
CA THR A 49 6.34 -21.24 -16.87
C THR A 49 5.63 -20.25 -15.95
N LYS A 50 4.35 -20.52 -15.66
CA LYS A 50 3.58 -19.77 -14.68
C LYS A 50 3.94 -20.21 -13.27
N PHE A 51 4.51 -19.30 -12.50
CA PHE A 51 4.74 -19.46 -11.06
C PHE A 51 3.65 -18.72 -10.30
N GLY A 52 3.02 -19.36 -9.33
CA GLY A 52 2.05 -18.71 -8.46
C GLY A 52 1.52 -19.62 -7.36
N ALA A 53 0.83 -19.03 -6.40
CA ALA A 53 0.18 -19.77 -5.32
C ALA A 53 -0.99 -20.62 -5.87
N SER A 54 -1.09 -21.87 -5.41
CA SER A 54 -2.26 -22.71 -5.70
C SER A 54 -3.54 -22.20 -5.01
N ASP A 55 -3.35 -21.58 -3.85
CA ASP A 55 -4.38 -20.87 -3.09
C ASP A 55 -3.85 -19.46 -2.76
N PRO A 56 -4.10 -18.47 -3.63
CA PRO A 56 -3.57 -17.12 -3.47
C PRO A 56 -4.09 -16.41 -2.22
N SER A 57 -5.34 -16.64 -1.83
CA SER A 57 -5.95 -16.05 -0.64
C SER A 57 -5.30 -16.56 0.64
N GLN A 58 -5.21 -17.89 0.79
CA GLN A 58 -4.55 -18.52 1.93
C GLN A 58 -3.06 -18.16 1.99
N PHE A 59 -2.37 -18.09 0.85
CA PHE A 59 -0.97 -17.67 0.84
C PHE A 59 -0.81 -16.20 1.25
N HIS A 60 -1.62 -15.28 0.74
CA HIS A 60 -1.45 -13.85 1.00
C HIS A 60 -1.87 -13.43 2.42
N ARG A 61 -3.00 -13.97 2.91
CA ARG A 61 -3.64 -13.54 4.17
C ARG A 61 -3.58 -14.59 5.28
N GLY A 62 -3.54 -15.87 4.92
CA GLY A 62 -3.67 -16.98 5.86
C GLY A 62 -2.38 -17.48 6.53
N TRP A 63 -2.55 -18.47 7.41
CA TRP A 63 -1.49 -19.25 8.05
C TRP A 63 -1.84 -20.76 8.01
N PRO A 64 -0.92 -21.68 7.64
CA PRO A 64 0.44 -21.40 7.15
C PRO A 64 0.40 -20.72 5.77
N GLY A 65 1.13 -19.61 5.66
CA GLY A 65 1.09 -18.66 4.55
C GLY A 65 1.90 -17.39 4.91
N ALA A 66 1.88 -16.38 4.06
CA ALA A 66 2.51 -15.09 4.27
C ALA A 66 1.59 -14.05 4.94
N GLY A 67 0.45 -14.47 5.47
CA GLY A 67 -0.50 -13.62 6.19
C GLY A 67 0.11 -12.80 7.33
N PHE A 68 1.12 -13.35 7.99
CA PHE A 68 1.85 -12.67 9.08
C PHE A 68 2.49 -11.35 8.66
N THR A 69 2.76 -11.13 7.36
CA THR A 69 3.29 -9.86 6.84
C THR A 69 2.32 -8.69 7.01
N HIS A 70 1.02 -8.98 7.19
CA HIS A 70 -0.04 -8.02 7.49
C HIS A 70 -0.38 -7.94 8.98
N SER A 71 0.59 -8.26 9.85
CA SER A 71 0.47 -8.11 11.29
C SER A 71 1.19 -6.87 11.80
N LEU A 72 0.74 -6.32 12.93
CA LEU A 72 1.44 -5.20 13.58
C LEU A 72 2.82 -5.64 14.10
N MET A 73 2.94 -6.89 14.56
CA MET A 73 4.20 -7.44 15.06
C MET A 73 5.24 -7.56 13.95
N PHE A 74 4.85 -7.87 12.72
CA PHE A 74 5.77 -7.84 11.58
C PHE A 74 6.39 -6.45 11.40
N GLY A 75 5.58 -5.39 11.47
CA GLY A 75 6.07 -4.00 11.48
C GLY A 75 7.09 -3.74 12.59
N VAL A 76 6.83 -4.22 13.81
CA VAL A 76 7.75 -4.11 14.96
C VAL A 76 9.08 -4.83 14.68
N LEU A 77 9.03 -6.09 14.23
CA LEU A 77 10.23 -6.90 14.03
C LEU A 77 11.15 -6.29 12.95
N ILE A 78 10.57 -5.86 11.83
CA ILE A 78 11.36 -5.23 10.76
C ILE A 78 11.86 -3.84 11.19
N ALA A 79 11.06 -3.06 11.92
CA ALA A 79 11.52 -1.79 12.48
C ALA A 79 12.69 -1.97 13.44
N LEU A 80 12.66 -2.99 14.31
CA LEU A 80 13.78 -3.33 15.19
C LEU A 80 15.03 -3.74 14.40
N LEU A 81 14.86 -4.50 13.31
CA LEU A 81 15.96 -4.85 12.40
C LEU A 81 16.55 -3.61 11.72
N ILE A 82 15.71 -2.70 11.21
CA ILE A 82 16.14 -1.42 10.64
C ILE A 82 16.89 -0.60 11.69
N LEU A 83 16.37 -0.52 12.92
CA LEU A 83 17.03 0.19 14.01
C LEU A 83 18.39 -0.43 14.34
N LEU A 84 18.49 -1.75 14.38
CA LEU A 84 19.73 -2.46 14.67
C LEU A 84 20.81 -2.18 13.61
N LEU A 85 20.43 -2.22 12.33
CA LEU A 85 21.34 -2.08 11.19
C LEU A 85 21.71 -0.62 10.91
N SER A 86 20.73 0.27 10.89
CA SER A 86 20.94 1.69 10.51
C SER A 86 21.29 2.59 11.71
N ARG A 87 20.96 2.15 12.93
CA ARG A 87 20.97 2.98 14.16
C ARG A 87 20.15 4.27 14.03
N ASN A 88 19.20 4.31 13.09
CA ASN A 88 18.35 5.47 12.82
C ASN A 88 16.92 5.22 13.34
N PRO A 89 16.54 5.82 14.49
CA PRO A 89 15.19 5.63 15.05
C PRO A 89 14.09 6.24 14.18
N VAL A 90 14.38 7.30 13.42
CA VAL A 90 13.40 7.90 12.50
C VAL A 90 13.05 6.91 11.39
N TRP A 91 14.04 6.22 10.82
CA TRP A 91 13.79 5.22 9.79
C TRP A 91 13.00 4.02 10.30
N ALA A 92 13.39 3.48 11.46
CA ALA A 92 12.68 2.37 12.09
C ALA A 92 11.22 2.72 12.38
N PHE A 93 10.99 3.89 13.00
CA PHE A 93 9.64 4.36 13.32
C PHE A 93 8.81 4.62 12.06
N SER A 94 9.42 5.25 11.05
CA SER A 94 8.78 5.51 9.75
C SER A 94 8.31 4.22 9.08
N PHE A 95 9.15 3.19 9.04
CA PHE A 95 8.77 1.90 8.50
C PHE A 95 7.60 1.28 9.26
N ALA A 96 7.66 1.25 10.60
CA ALA A 96 6.60 0.68 11.42
C ALA A 96 5.25 1.35 11.15
N ILE A 97 5.21 2.68 11.11
CA ILE A 97 3.98 3.44 10.84
C ILE A 97 3.46 3.17 9.43
N GLY A 98 4.34 3.14 8.42
CA GLY A 98 3.93 2.81 7.05
C GLY A 98 3.34 1.41 6.95
N GLN A 99 3.99 0.41 7.54
CA GLN A 99 3.51 -0.98 7.51
C GLN A 99 2.20 -1.15 8.30
N TRP A 100 2.06 -0.48 9.44
CA TRP A 100 0.81 -0.50 10.21
C TRP A 100 -0.33 0.15 9.45
N SER A 101 -0.09 1.29 8.79
CA SER A 101 -1.08 1.96 7.96
C SER A 101 -1.59 1.04 6.86
N HIS A 102 -0.68 0.33 6.18
CA HIS A 102 -1.03 -0.68 5.21
C HIS A 102 -1.90 -1.79 5.80
N ALA A 103 -1.43 -2.44 6.88
CA ALA A 103 -2.11 -3.58 7.49
C ALA A 103 -3.51 -3.22 8.02
N LEU A 104 -3.66 -2.00 8.54
CA LEU A 104 -4.93 -1.47 9.03
C LEU A 104 -5.88 -1.14 7.88
N SER A 105 -5.42 -0.40 6.87
CA SER A 105 -6.21 -0.11 5.66
C SER A 105 -6.72 -1.39 5.00
N ASP A 106 -5.91 -2.45 5.03
CA ASP A 106 -6.26 -3.74 4.44
C ASP A 106 -7.30 -4.54 5.23
N THR A 107 -7.55 -4.20 6.50
CA THR A 107 -8.72 -4.75 7.22
C THR A 107 -10.05 -4.35 6.59
N GLY A 108 -10.08 -3.33 5.73
CA GLY A 108 -11.28 -2.90 5.05
C GLY A 108 -11.80 -3.87 3.98
N ASP A 109 -10.98 -4.83 3.53
CA ASP A 109 -11.44 -5.80 2.53
C ASP A 109 -12.17 -7.01 3.15
N THR A 110 -12.87 -7.80 2.34
CA THR A 110 -13.63 -8.97 2.81
C THR A 110 -12.80 -10.15 3.32
N MET A 111 -11.49 -10.23 3.04
CA MET A 111 -10.62 -11.26 3.61
C MET A 111 -10.03 -10.84 4.95
N GLY A 112 -9.72 -9.56 5.12
CA GLY A 112 -9.09 -9.01 6.30
C GLY A 112 -7.60 -9.32 6.42
N THR A 113 -7.03 -8.96 7.57
CA THR A 113 -5.60 -9.15 7.87
C THR A 113 -5.36 -9.84 9.19
N MET A 114 -4.22 -10.52 9.30
CA MET A 114 -3.79 -11.22 10.52
C MET A 114 -3.17 -10.25 11.54
N LEU A 115 -3.94 -9.24 11.94
CA LEU A 115 -3.46 -8.03 12.61
C LEU A 115 -2.62 -8.31 13.86
N PHE A 116 -3.01 -9.33 14.64
CA PHE A 116 -2.41 -9.67 15.94
C PHE A 116 -1.57 -10.96 15.94
N PHE A 117 -1.12 -11.44 14.77
CA PHE A 117 -0.09 -12.49 14.73
C PHE A 117 1.17 -12.04 15.50
N PRO A 118 1.88 -12.92 16.25
CA PRO A 118 1.68 -14.37 16.38
C PRO A 118 0.73 -14.81 17.50
N PHE A 119 0.03 -13.88 18.15
CA PHE A 119 -0.85 -14.23 19.27
C PHE A 119 -2.15 -14.92 18.80
N THR A 120 -2.58 -14.64 17.57
CA THR A 120 -3.72 -15.29 16.91
C THR A 120 -3.49 -15.35 15.41
N THR A 121 -4.08 -16.35 14.75
CA THR A 121 -4.15 -16.48 13.29
C THR A 121 -5.46 -15.94 12.71
N GLN A 122 -6.31 -15.32 13.54
CA GLN A 122 -7.58 -14.75 13.12
C GLN A 122 -7.37 -13.61 12.12
N LEU A 123 -8.20 -13.62 11.07
CA LEU A 123 -8.32 -12.51 10.12
C LEU A 123 -9.33 -11.49 10.65
N TYR A 124 -8.91 -10.23 10.72
CA TYR A 124 -9.74 -9.10 11.12
C TYR A 124 -10.17 -8.34 9.87
N SER A 125 -11.47 -8.24 9.70
CA SER A 125 -12.10 -7.67 8.52
C SER A 125 -13.27 -6.77 8.93
N ILE A 126 -13.34 -5.61 8.30
CA ILE A 126 -14.47 -4.68 8.34
C ILE A 126 -15.42 -4.94 7.18
N GLU A 127 -14.98 -5.67 6.14
CA GLU A 127 -15.81 -6.09 4.98
C GLU A 127 -16.34 -4.93 4.14
N ALA A 128 -15.67 -3.77 4.13
CA ALA A 128 -16.13 -2.61 3.37
C ALA A 128 -16.07 -2.83 1.86
N TRP A 129 -15.08 -3.56 1.33
CA TRP A 129 -14.96 -3.83 -0.10
C TRP A 129 -14.50 -5.25 -0.42
N ALA A 130 -14.84 -5.72 -1.62
CA ALA A 130 -14.51 -7.07 -2.06
C ALA A 130 -13.00 -7.27 -2.22
N TYR A 131 -12.52 -8.43 -1.78
CA TYR A 131 -11.22 -8.99 -2.10
C TYR A 131 -11.47 -10.24 -2.95
N THR A 132 -10.99 -10.26 -4.20
CA THR A 132 -11.33 -11.33 -5.17
C THR A 132 -10.10 -11.87 -5.89
N VAL A 133 -8.99 -11.95 -5.15
CA VAL A 133 -7.67 -12.28 -5.68
C VAL A 133 -7.60 -13.59 -6.47
N GLU A 134 -8.41 -14.59 -6.10
CA GLU A 134 -8.48 -15.90 -6.77
C GLU A 134 -9.00 -15.81 -8.20
N ALA A 135 -9.83 -14.81 -8.50
CA ALA A 135 -10.32 -14.54 -9.85
C ALA A 135 -9.29 -13.79 -10.72
N GLY A 136 -8.11 -13.50 -10.15
CA GLY A 136 -6.99 -12.87 -10.83
C GLY A 136 -6.97 -11.35 -10.68
N ARG A 137 -5.80 -10.78 -10.97
CA ARG A 137 -5.47 -9.37 -10.75
C ARG A 137 -6.48 -8.39 -11.35
N PHE A 138 -6.98 -8.66 -12.55
CA PHE A 138 -7.87 -7.75 -13.27
C PHE A 138 -9.27 -7.73 -12.67
N LEU A 139 -9.82 -8.88 -12.27
CA LEU A 139 -11.13 -8.91 -11.62
C LEU A 139 -11.04 -8.35 -10.19
N ASP A 140 -9.93 -8.63 -9.49
CA ASP A 140 -9.64 -8.05 -8.18
C ASP A 140 -9.57 -6.52 -8.23
N ALA A 141 -8.88 -5.97 -9.22
CA ALA A 141 -8.88 -4.54 -9.48
C ALA A 141 -10.28 -4.02 -9.87
N ALA A 142 -10.97 -4.69 -10.80
CA ALA A 142 -12.32 -4.27 -11.20
C ALA A 142 -13.27 -4.18 -9.99
N ALA A 143 -13.27 -5.20 -9.14
CA ALA A 143 -14.15 -5.28 -7.97
C ALA A 143 -13.81 -4.18 -6.95
N TYR A 144 -12.51 -3.98 -6.68
CA TYR A 144 -12.05 -2.91 -5.81
C TYR A 144 -12.45 -1.52 -6.33
N PHE A 145 -12.20 -1.28 -7.63
CA PHE A 145 -12.44 0.03 -8.26
C PHE A 145 -13.92 0.31 -8.56
N SER A 146 -14.78 -0.70 -8.49
CA SER A 146 -16.23 -0.55 -8.65
C SER A 146 -17.00 -0.46 -7.32
N GLY A 147 -16.33 -0.63 -6.17
CA GLY A 147 -16.95 -0.58 -4.83
C GLY A 147 -16.34 0.45 -3.89
N LEU A 148 -16.55 0.30 -2.57
CA LEU A 148 -16.02 1.24 -1.57
C LEU A 148 -14.48 1.33 -1.54
N GLY A 149 -13.77 0.39 -2.17
CA GLY A 149 -12.32 0.44 -2.34
C GLY A 149 -11.86 1.69 -3.11
N PHE A 150 -12.47 2.02 -4.25
CA PHE A 150 -12.08 3.23 -4.99
C PHE A 150 -12.36 4.50 -4.20
N VAL A 151 -13.41 4.49 -3.37
CA VAL A 151 -13.77 5.62 -2.51
C VAL A 151 -12.69 5.82 -1.45
N TRP A 152 -12.21 4.73 -0.85
CA TRP A 152 -11.09 4.77 0.10
C TRP A 152 -9.83 5.35 -0.53
N ASP A 153 -9.41 4.87 -1.71
CA ASP A 153 -8.31 5.49 -2.45
C ASP A 153 -8.60 6.97 -2.80
N GLY A 154 -9.84 7.28 -3.16
CA GLY A 154 -10.31 8.62 -3.48
C GLY A 154 -10.16 9.61 -2.32
N VAL A 155 -10.36 9.16 -1.07
CA VAL A 155 -10.12 9.99 0.12
C VAL A 155 -8.67 10.46 0.16
N TRP A 156 -7.71 9.58 -0.11
CA TRP A 156 -6.28 9.93 -0.10
C TRP A 156 -5.88 10.78 -1.29
N VAL A 157 -6.48 10.55 -2.46
CA VAL A 157 -6.31 11.43 -3.63
C VAL A 157 -6.79 12.85 -3.31
N VAL A 158 -8.03 12.99 -2.81
CA VAL A 158 -8.61 14.29 -2.45
C VAL A 158 -7.78 14.96 -1.36
N TYR A 159 -7.39 14.23 -0.32
CA TYR A 159 -6.52 14.73 0.73
C TYR A 159 -5.19 15.25 0.16
N GLY A 160 -4.54 14.47 -0.71
CA GLY A 160 -3.28 14.86 -1.36
C GLY A 160 -3.41 16.12 -2.20
N LEU A 161 -4.52 16.27 -2.93
CA LEU A 161 -4.82 17.49 -3.69
C LEU A 161 -5.08 18.70 -2.79
N MET A 162 -5.82 18.52 -1.69
CA MET A 162 -6.04 19.57 -0.69
C MET A 162 -4.74 19.98 0.01
N ARG A 163 -3.79 19.04 0.15
CA ARG A 163 -2.47 19.24 0.74
C ARG A 163 -1.36 19.31 -0.32
N TRP A 164 -1.64 19.84 -1.51
CA TRP A 164 -0.68 19.94 -2.61
C TRP A 164 0.66 20.59 -2.24
N HIS A 165 0.72 21.41 -1.19
CA HIS A 165 1.97 22.00 -0.73
C HIS A 165 3.04 20.94 -0.35
N VAL A 166 2.64 19.70 0.00
CA VAL A 166 3.58 18.62 0.36
C VAL A 166 4.46 18.22 -0.81
N ILE A 167 3.99 18.38 -2.05
CA ILE A 167 4.79 18.10 -3.23
C ILE A 167 5.62 19.30 -3.71
N THR A 168 5.69 20.41 -2.98
CA THR A 168 6.46 21.59 -3.40
C THR A 168 7.97 21.44 -3.16
N ARG A 169 8.76 22.25 -3.88
CA ARG A 169 10.21 22.32 -3.67
C ARG A 169 10.58 22.78 -2.26
N SER A 170 9.87 23.78 -1.73
CA SER A 170 10.11 24.28 -0.37
C SER A 170 9.83 23.20 0.67
N TYR A 171 8.69 22.50 0.59
CA TYR A 171 8.41 21.41 1.52
C TYR A 171 9.46 20.29 1.45
N PHE A 172 9.92 19.95 0.25
CA PHE A 172 11.01 19.00 0.06
C PHE A 172 12.29 19.43 0.79
N GLN A 173 12.73 20.67 0.59
CA GLN A 173 13.95 21.20 1.23
C GLN A 173 13.80 21.38 2.75
N ASP A 174 12.64 21.84 3.20
CA ASP A 174 12.41 22.22 4.60
C ASP A 174 12.02 21.02 5.47
N THR A 175 11.41 19.99 4.91
CA THR A 175 10.88 18.85 5.67
C THR A 175 11.51 17.53 5.27
N ILE A 176 11.55 17.22 3.97
CA ILE A 176 11.95 15.88 3.49
C ILE A 176 13.46 15.67 3.62
N VAL A 177 14.26 16.57 3.05
CA VAL A 177 15.72 16.46 3.06
C VAL A 177 16.29 16.44 4.49
N PRO A 178 15.84 17.29 5.44
CA PRO A 178 16.36 17.27 6.80
C PRO A 178 15.93 16.05 7.61
N ALA A 179 14.81 15.41 7.27
CA ALA A 179 14.29 14.26 7.99
C ALA A 179 14.96 12.94 7.59
N ASP A 180 15.54 12.87 6.40
CA ASP A 180 16.06 11.62 5.84
C ASP A 180 17.46 11.81 5.20
N PRO A 181 18.52 11.25 5.80
CA PRO A 181 19.89 11.40 5.32
C PRO A 181 20.11 10.80 3.91
N LEU A 182 19.20 9.93 3.43
CA LEU A 182 19.28 9.38 2.08
C LEU A 182 19.32 10.48 1.02
N TRP A 183 18.54 11.55 1.20
CA TRP A 183 18.49 12.66 0.23
C TRP A 183 19.81 13.42 0.18
N GLY A 184 20.46 13.62 1.32
CA GLY A 184 21.78 14.25 1.39
C GLY A 184 22.86 13.41 0.73
N TRP A 185 22.79 12.08 0.87
CA TRP A 185 23.69 11.16 0.16
C TRP A 185 23.41 11.16 -1.35
N ALA A 186 22.16 11.03 -1.77
CA ALA A 186 21.76 11.01 -3.17
C ALA A 186 22.08 12.33 -3.90
N GLY A 187 21.98 13.46 -3.19
CA GLY A 187 22.33 14.79 -3.70
C GLY A 187 23.82 14.99 -4.03
N ARG A 188 24.69 14.03 -3.67
CA ARG A 188 26.08 14.01 -4.14
C ARG A 188 26.21 13.55 -5.60
N PHE A 189 25.18 12.86 -6.11
CA PHE A 189 25.21 12.23 -7.43
C PHE A 189 24.12 12.78 -8.36
N LEU A 190 23.03 13.30 -7.82
CA LEU A 190 21.87 13.75 -8.57
C LEU A 190 21.57 15.24 -8.30
N PRO A 191 21.16 16.01 -9.33
CA PRO A 191 20.70 17.37 -9.13
C PRO A 191 19.39 17.37 -8.34
N GLU A 192 19.12 18.48 -7.64
CA GLU A 192 17.93 18.63 -6.80
C GLU A 192 16.63 18.38 -7.60
N THR A 193 16.55 18.80 -8.86
CA THR A 193 15.38 18.56 -9.71
C THR A 193 15.10 17.07 -9.89
N ALA A 194 16.14 16.24 -10.02
CA ALA A 194 15.98 14.79 -10.11
C ALA A 194 15.53 14.19 -8.78
N LEU A 195 16.10 14.63 -7.65
CA LEU A 195 15.67 14.20 -6.33
C LEU A 195 14.20 14.58 -6.04
N LEU A 196 13.80 15.80 -6.41
CA LEU A 196 12.44 16.27 -6.26
C LEU A 196 11.47 15.46 -7.13
N ALA A 197 11.87 15.09 -8.36
CA ALA A 197 11.09 14.19 -9.20
C ALA A 197 10.93 12.80 -8.54
N LEU A 198 12.03 12.22 -8.04
CA LEU A 198 12.01 10.93 -7.32
C LEU A 198 11.10 10.98 -6.09
N TYR A 199 11.18 12.05 -5.30
CA TYR A 199 10.31 12.28 -4.15
C TYR A 199 8.83 12.31 -4.54
N ARG A 200 8.48 12.87 -5.70
CA ARG A 200 7.10 13.01 -6.17
C ARG A 200 6.57 11.77 -6.89
N THR A 201 7.43 10.81 -7.23
CA THR A 201 7.06 9.65 -8.06
C THR A 201 5.87 8.89 -7.49
N SER A 202 5.92 8.52 -6.20
CA SER A 202 4.81 7.76 -5.58
C SER A 202 3.51 8.56 -5.62
N PHE A 203 3.55 9.85 -5.27
CA PHE A 203 2.36 10.70 -5.28
C PHE A 203 1.66 10.72 -6.66
N PHE A 204 2.43 10.95 -7.73
CA PHE A 204 1.86 10.97 -9.08
C PHE A 204 1.48 9.57 -9.56
N TYR A 205 2.26 8.55 -9.19
CA TYR A 205 1.94 7.16 -9.49
C TYR A 205 0.60 6.75 -8.86
N GLY A 206 0.34 7.12 -7.60
CA GLY A 206 -0.93 6.84 -6.93
C GLY A 206 -2.14 7.47 -7.63
N ILE A 207 -2.06 8.78 -7.95
CA ILE A 207 -3.14 9.48 -8.65
C ILE A 207 -3.37 8.89 -10.04
N THR A 208 -2.30 8.63 -10.80
CA THR A 208 -2.40 8.06 -12.14
C THR A 208 -2.91 6.63 -12.12
N ARG A 209 -2.49 5.81 -11.15
CA ARG A 209 -2.95 4.43 -10.94
C ARG A 209 -4.44 4.40 -10.61
N TRP A 210 -4.90 5.25 -9.68
CA TRP A 210 -6.32 5.38 -9.34
C TRP A 210 -7.17 5.76 -10.57
N THR A 211 -6.72 6.77 -11.31
CA THR A 211 -7.40 7.25 -12.53
C THR A 211 -7.43 6.18 -13.63
N ALA A 212 -6.29 5.52 -13.87
CA ALA A 212 -6.16 4.51 -14.91
C ALA A 212 -7.06 3.30 -14.65
N TRP A 213 -7.16 2.84 -13.40
CA TRP A 213 -8.04 1.72 -13.06
C TRP A 213 -9.52 2.09 -13.17
N LEU A 214 -9.92 3.31 -12.82
CA LEU A 214 -11.30 3.76 -13.05
C LEU A 214 -11.65 3.81 -14.55
N ILE A 215 -10.76 4.35 -15.38
CA ILE A 215 -10.93 4.35 -16.84
C ILE A 215 -11.00 2.92 -17.35
N TRP A 216 -10.08 2.05 -16.95
CA TRP A 216 -10.03 0.68 -17.41
C TRP A 216 -11.30 -0.10 -17.00
N ALA A 217 -11.73 0.02 -15.74
CA ALA A 217 -12.88 -0.73 -15.23
C ALA A 217 -14.20 -0.26 -15.87
N HIS A 218 -14.43 1.05 -15.95
CA HIS A 218 -15.75 1.59 -16.28
C HIS A 218 -15.90 2.10 -17.70
N LEU A 219 -14.82 2.54 -18.35
CA LEU A 219 -14.88 3.04 -19.72
C LEU A 219 -14.46 2.00 -20.75
N LEU A 220 -13.62 1.02 -20.36
CA LEU A 220 -13.11 0.01 -21.29
C LEU A 220 -13.71 -1.39 -21.07
N ASN A 221 -14.29 -1.68 -19.91
CA ASN A 221 -14.81 -3.01 -19.57
C ASN A 221 -16.23 -2.99 -18.95
N ASP A 222 -16.88 -1.83 -18.86
CA ASP A 222 -18.27 -1.67 -18.44
C ASP A 222 -18.65 -2.33 -17.10
N TYR A 223 -17.70 -2.45 -16.16
CA TYR A 223 -18.00 -2.94 -14.82
C TYR A 223 -18.96 -1.99 -14.10
N ALA A 224 -20.05 -2.51 -13.56
CA ALA A 224 -21.05 -1.72 -12.85
C ALA A 224 -20.55 -1.31 -11.47
N PHE A 225 -20.72 -0.04 -11.12
CA PHE A 225 -20.51 0.43 -9.75
C PHE A 225 -21.53 -0.18 -8.80
N ASP A 226 -21.05 -0.54 -7.62
CA ASP A 226 -21.87 -0.97 -6.50
C ASP A 226 -21.12 -0.64 -5.20
N LEU A 227 -21.61 0.39 -4.53
CA LEU A 227 -21.05 0.93 -3.28
C LEU A 227 -21.62 0.24 -2.05
N SER A 228 -22.22 -0.94 -2.20
CA SER A 228 -22.67 -1.73 -1.07
C SER A 228 -21.48 -2.26 -0.26
N TRP A 229 -21.75 -2.48 1.02
CA TRP A 229 -20.76 -3.05 1.93
C TRP A 229 -20.48 -4.49 1.50
N GLY A 230 -19.20 -4.86 1.39
CA GLY A 230 -18.76 -6.15 0.85
C GLY A 230 -18.34 -6.08 -0.62
N GLY A 231 -18.60 -4.95 -1.30
CA GLY A 231 -18.24 -4.74 -2.70
C GLY A 231 -19.31 -5.20 -3.70
N PRO A 232 -18.99 -5.18 -5.00
CA PRO A 232 -20.00 -5.31 -6.03
C PRO A 232 -20.70 -6.67 -6.08
N TYR A 233 -22.01 -6.69 -6.31
CA TYR A 233 -22.83 -7.92 -6.38
C TYR A 233 -22.35 -8.94 -7.42
N TRP A 234 -21.64 -8.49 -8.46
CA TRP A 234 -21.11 -9.34 -9.53
C TRP A 234 -19.73 -9.91 -9.19
N ALA A 235 -19.06 -9.38 -8.18
CA ALA A 235 -17.76 -9.84 -7.75
C ALA A 235 -17.93 -11.18 -6.99
N PRO A 236 -17.09 -12.19 -7.27
CA PRO A 236 -17.19 -13.46 -6.57
C PRO A 236 -16.85 -13.29 -5.09
N ALA A 237 -17.72 -13.77 -4.21
CA ALA A 237 -17.41 -13.83 -2.78
C ALA A 237 -16.42 -14.97 -2.52
N LEU A 238 -15.37 -14.70 -1.76
CA LEU A 238 -14.46 -15.74 -1.29
C LEU A 238 -15.07 -16.43 -0.06
N SER A 239 -15.02 -17.75 -0.03
CA SER A 239 -15.35 -18.52 1.17
C SER A 239 -14.21 -18.40 2.18
N ARG A 240 -14.52 -17.93 3.39
CA ARG A 240 -13.59 -17.93 4.53
C ARG A 240 -13.42 -19.31 5.16
#